data_AF-A0A2S5EBH8-F1
#
_entry.id   AF-A0A2S5EBH8-F1
#
_cell.length_a   1.000
_cell.length_b   1.000
_cell.length_c   1.000
_cell.angle_alpha   90.00
_cell.angle_beta   90.00
_cell.angle_gamma   90.00
#
_symmetry.space_group_name_H-M   'P 1'
#
loop_
_entity.id
_entity.type
_entity.pdbx_description
1 polymer ?
#
loop_
_entity_poly.entity_id
_entity_poly.type
_entity_poly.pdbx_seq_one_letter_code
_entity_poly.pdbx_strand_id
1 'polypeptide(L)'
;MKKIIVFLTFLFITISIFSTNNYFEFKLDEGHYKYQQILVDVKQSSVSRVELQLDSDYEFLKSYFNLSSWGSGNTYTIQLGFNVQTFWQNNNQKILAMFKNGLLSSSGTKIGEVLLFDSNGDQLDFVDIYFVVDDFFVDYNVSNDIVFEFSPPYPGSGPWYDQKISKLSLKTNLLPLHVYVGVDYLDGFDFLSEDSYLQFLSSPNIYLNNPNVEFDVKVGSNLGKLFNNYGSLLQEKYIAAGSPEEGLHVANVVISIPMEGRYFRYYIVPVYYKIPEPNIEITIGGSLDLTFDPANPQNDYISSVPVSINSTVPSYLVNLSLVIFEDYDFFNDYIKLSNDPLMSVNAENYEFDLQLEANFADLWNEKRELILSHFADDLLTVNENMHIGNVYITLSASSTN
;
A
#
# COMPACT_ATOMS: atom_id res chain seq x y z
N MET A 1 3.45 35.62 62.68
CA MET A 1 3.21 34.62 61.61
C MET A 1 1.80 34.81 61.07
N LYS A 2 1.57 34.62 59.76
CA LYS A 2 0.24 34.81 59.14
C LYS A 2 -0.66 33.61 59.47
N LYS A 3 -1.92 33.87 59.85
CA LYS A 3 -2.97 32.83 59.87
C LYS A 3 -3.51 32.67 58.46
N ILE A 4 -3.51 31.44 57.93
CA ILE A 4 -4.21 31.11 56.69
C ILE A 4 -5.68 30.85 57.05
N ILE A 5 -6.59 31.59 56.42
CA ILE A 5 -8.03 31.31 56.47
C ILE A 5 -8.36 30.51 55.21
N VAL A 6 -8.79 29.26 55.38
CA VAL A 6 -9.31 28.45 54.28
C VAL A 6 -10.75 28.87 54.04
N PHE A 7 -11.01 29.56 52.94
CA PHE A 7 -12.36 29.95 52.54
C PHE A 7 -12.99 28.77 51.81
N LEU A 8 -13.81 27.98 52.52
CA LEU A 8 -14.40 26.75 52.00
C LEU A 8 -15.80 27.07 51.44
N THR A 9 -15.85 27.51 50.19
CA THR A 9 -17.07 27.89 49.47
C THR A 9 -17.94 26.68 49.14
N PHE A 10 -18.71 26.22 50.12
CA PHE A 10 -19.86 25.34 49.89
C PHE A 10 -20.95 26.12 49.12
N LEU A 11 -20.93 26.01 47.79
CA LEU A 11 -22.01 26.52 46.94
C LEU A 11 -23.22 25.59 47.01
N PHE A 12 -24.00 25.70 48.08
CA PHE A 12 -25.33 25.11 48.15
C PHE A 12 -26.25 25.83 47.16
N ILE A 13 -26.33 25.35 45.92
CA ILE A 13 -27.44 25.66 45.02
C ILE A 13 -28.65 24.88 45.56
N THR A 14 -29.40 25.52 46.47
CA THR A 14 -30.69 24.99 46.94
C THR A 14 -31.72 25.13 45.82
N ILE A 15 -31.90 24.06 45.04
CA ILE A 15 -33.01 23.89 44.11
C ILE A 15 -34.31 23.92 44.93
N SER A 16 -35.04 25.04 44.92
CA SER A 16 -36.46 25.17 45.31
C SER A 16 -36.97 26.62 45.20
N ILE A 17 -37.20 27.11 43.97
CA ILE A 17 -38.09 28.26 43.72
C ILE A 17 -38.96 27.97 42.49
N PHE A 18 -39.97 27.11 42.65
CA PHE A 18 -41.17 27.15 41.82
C PHE A 18 -42.06 28.25 42.39
N SER A 19 -42.00 29.48 41.86
CA SER A 19 -42.73 30.64 42.41
C SER A 19 -43.71 31.31 41.46
N THR A 20 -44.30 30.55 40.55
CA THR A 20 -45.60 30.81 39.93
C THR A 20 -46.31 29.48 39.71
N ASN A 21 -47.60 29.38 40.03
CA ASN A 21 -48.41 28.16 39.77
C ASN A 21 -48.72 27.97 38.27
N ASN A 22 -48.20 28.85 37.43
CA ASN A 22 -48.52 29.04 36.02
C ASN A 22 -47.19 29.04 35.27
N TYR A 23 -46.91 27.95 34.55
CA TYR A 23 -45.76 27.81 33.66
C TYR A 23 -46.13 26.90 32.49
N PHE A 24 -45.39 27.01 31.39
CA PHE A 24 -45.50 26.12 30.25
C PHE A 24 -44.42 25.04 30.33
N GLU A 25 -44.79 23.77 30.23
CA GLU A 25 -43.85 22.63 30.27
C GLU A 25 -43.96 21.82 28.97
N PHE A 26 -43.02 22.00 28.06
CA PHE A 26 -42.97 21.22 26.82
C PHE A 26 -41.99 20.07 26.97
N LYS A 27 -42.50 18.84 26.83
CA LYS A 27 -41.73 17.62 27.02
C LYS A 27 -41.51 16.88 25.71
N LEU A 28 -40.27 16.45 25.45
CA LEU A 28 -39.96 15.58 24.31
C LEU A 28 -40.32 14.11 24.61
N ASP A 29 -41.62 13.80 24.65
CA ASP A 29 -42.16 12.45 24.87
C ASP A 29 -42.37 11.69 23.55
N GLU A 30 -41.84 10.46 23.48
CA GLU A 30 -42.02 9.51 22.38
C GLU A 30 -43.51 9.17 22.14
N GLY A 31 -44.32 9.08 23.20
CA GLY A 31 -45.74 8.73 23.10
C GLY A 31 -46.63 9.79 22.46
N HIS A 32 -46.23 11.07 22.51
CA HIS A 32 -47.10 12.22 22.22
C HIS A 32 -46.45 13.25 21.27
N TYR A 33 -45.55 12.79 20.40
CA TYR A 33 -44.61 13.58 19.60
C TYR A 33 -45.17 14.63 18.61
N LYS A 34 -46.48 14.76 18.40
CA LYS A 34 -47.05 15.54 17.28
C LYS A 34 -47.01 17.06 17.51
N TYR A 35 -47.94 17.55 18.31
CA TYR A 35 -48.13 18.97 18.62
C TYR A 35 -48.68 19.03 20.05
N GLN A 36 -47.98 19.76 20.91
CA GLN A 36 -48.40 20.00 22.30
C GLN A 36 -49.04 21.37 22.39
N GLN A 37 -50.08 21.50 23.20
CA GLN A 37 -50.74 22.77 23.44
C GLN A 37 -51.14 22.86 24.90
N ILE A 38 -50.68 23.93 25.55
CA ILE A 38 -50.88 24.16 26.97
C ILE A 38 -51.64 25.47 27.13
N LEU A 39 -52.55 25.50 28.10
CA LEU A 39 -53.41 26.63 28.45
C LEU A 39 -53.11 27.05 29.88
N VAL A 40 -52.82 28.33 30.07
CA VAL A 40 -52.48 28.93 31.38
C VAL A 40 -53.39 30.11 31.63
N ASP A 41 -54.19 30.04 32.71
CA ASP A 41 -55.08 31.12 33.14
C ASP A 41 -54.38 32.03 34.14
N VAL A 42 -54.01 33.24 33.71
CA VAL A 42 -53.41 34.28 34.55
C VAL A 42 -54.51 35.17 35.12
N LYS A 43 -54.48 35.51 36.42
CA LYS A 43 -55.46 36.40 37.06
C LYS A 43 -55.13 37.88 36.86
N GLN A 44 -54.89 38.25 35.61
CA GLN A 44 -54.47 39.59 35.21
C GLN A 44 -55.56 40.30 34.39
N SER A 45 -55.69 41.61 34.60
CA SER A 45 -56.54 42.50 33.82
C SER A 45 -55.72 43.53 33.05
N SER A 46 -56.36 44.26 32.13
CA SER A 46 -55.75 45.32 31.29
C SER A 46 -54.61 44.89 30.36
N VAL A 47 -54.42 43.58 30.13
CA VAL A 47 -53.45 43.05 29.16
C VAL A 47 -53.85 43.46 27.74
N SER A 48 -52.99 44.19 27.04
CA SER A 48 -53.19 44.60 25.64
C SER A 48 -52.49 43.69 24.65
N ARG A 49 -51.33 43.14 25.04
CA ARG A 49 -50.39 42.41 24.20
C ARG A 49 -49.69 41.33 25.02
N VAL A 50 -49.38 40.20 24.38
CA VAL A 50 -48.44 39.20 24.87
C VAL A 50 -47.30 39.01 23.88
N GLU A 51 -46.09 38.75 24.36
CA GLU A 51 -44.92 38.50 23.51
C GLU A 51 -44.14 37.27 24.01
N LEU A 52 -43.63 36.46 23.06
CA LEU A 52 -42.76 35.33 23.34
C LEU A 52 -41.31 35.77 23.30
N GLN A 53 -40.60 35.63 24.42
CA GLN A 53 -39.16 35.87 24.52
C GLN A 53 -38.46 34.58 24.96
N LEU A 54 -37.43 34.16 24.23
CA LEU A 54 -36.56 33.05 24.62
C LEU A 54 -35.17 33.58 24.95
N ASP A 55 -34.40 32.83 25.73
CA ASP A 55 -32.98 33.17 25.94
C ASP A 55 -32.19 32.96 24.63
N SER A 56 -31.05 33.63 24.49
CA SER A 56 -30.24 33.66 23.25
C SER A 56 -29.95 32.27 22.67
N ASP A 57 -29.75 31.30 23.55
CA ASP A 57 -29.33 29.95 23.21
C ASP A 57 -30.51 29.10 22.70
N TYR A 58 -31.74 29.52 23.00
CA TYR A 58 -33.01 28.85 22.67
C TYR A 58 -33.90 29.60 21.66
N GLU A 59 -33.56 30.83 21.23
CA GLU A 59 -34.35 31.59 20.21
C GLU A 59 -34.66 30.78 18.93
N PHE A 60 -33.89 29.74 18.61
CA PHE A 60 -34.17 28.82 17.50
C PHE A 60 -35.44 27.95 17.68
N LEU A 61 -35.98 27.83 18.90
CA LEU A 61 -37.28 27.18 19.17
C LEU A 61 -38.47 28.08 18.77
N LYS A 62 -38.27 29.40 18.66
CA LYS A 62 -39.32 30.42 18.54
C LYS A 62 -40.23 30.24 17.33
N SER A 63 -39.69 29.74 16.22
CA SER A 63 -40.42 29.43 14.98
C SER A 63 -41.28 28.17 15.05
N TYR A 64 -41.15 27.36 16.10
CA TYR A 64 -41.95 26.16 16.36
C TYR A 64 -43.05 26.39 17.40
N PHE A 65 -43.06 27.56 18.05
CA PHE A 65 -44.12 27.99 18.95
C PHE A 65 -45.23 28.75 18.22
N ASN A 66 -46.46 28.61 18.71
CA ASN A 66 -47.62 29.38 18.29
C ASN A 66 -48.33 29.94 19.54
N LEU A 67 -48.20 31.24 19.74
CA LEU A 67 -48.76 31.96 20.89
C LEU A 67 -50.10 32.58 20.50
N SER A 68 -51.16 32.28 21.26
CA SER A 68 -52.44 32.97 21.20
C SER A 68 -52.99 33.23 22.60
N SER A 69 -53.90 34.19 22.74
CA SER A 69 -54.43 34.58 24.05
C SER A 69 -55.77 35.30 23.94
N TRP A 70 -56.51 35.34 25.05
CA TRP A 70 -57.78 36.07 25.16
C TRP A 70 -58.10 36.43 26.62
N GLY A 71 -58.78 37.56 26.81
CA GLY A 71 -59.24 38.02 28.13
C GLY A 71 -60.72 37.72 28.36
N SER A 72 -61.08 37.37 29.59
CA SER A 72 -62.46 37.23 30.07
C SER A 72 -62.59 37.72 31.51
N GLY A 73 -63.13 38.92 31.69
CA GLY A 73 -63.21 39.58 33.00
C GLY A 73 -61.84 39.87 33.59
N ASN A 74 -61.54 39.25 34.75
CA ASN A 74 -60.26 39.39 35.46
C ASN A 74 -59.32 38.18 35.24
N THR A 75 -59.62 37.33 34.26
CA THR A 75 -58.76 36.21 33.84
C THR A 75 -58.30 36.45 32.41
N TYR A 76 -57.01 36.21 32.15
CA TYR A 76 -56.40 36.25 30.85
C TYR A 76 -55.80 34.88 30.54
N THR A 77 -56.37 34.18 29.56
CA THR A 77 -55.91 32.86 29.14
C THR A 77 -54.82 33.01 28.10
N ILE A 78 -53.68 32.35 28.33
CA ILE A 78 -52.58 32.25 27.38
C ILE A 78 -52.52 30.80 26.88
N GLN A 79 -52.51 30.64 25.56
CA GLN A 79 -52.32 29.38 24.88
C GLN A 79 -50.95 29.38 24.19
N LEU A 80 -50.10 28.41 24.55
CA LEU A 80 -48.84 28.19 23.85
C LEU A 80 -48.87 26.80 23.22
N GLY A 81 -48.88 26.78 21.88
CA GLY A 81 -48.74 25.57 21.06
C GLY A 81 -47.28 25.37 20.64
N PHE A 82 -46.83 24.12 20.55
CA PHE A 82 -45.47 23.76 20.16
C PHE A 82 -45.46 22.58 19.18
N ASN A 83 -44.85 22.77 18.01
CA ASN A 83 -44.72 21.75 16.98
C ASN A 83 -43.52 20.83 17.24
N VAL A 84 -43.68 19.96 18.24
CA VAL A 84 -42.69 18.96 18.70
C VAL A 84 -42.11 18.16 17.53
N GLN A 85 -42.96 17.67 16.62
CA GLN A 85 -42.52 16.77 15.56
C GLN A 85 -41.56 17.47 14.59
N THR A 86 -41.95 18.61 14.03
CA THR A 86 -41.10 19.34 13.06
C THR A 86 -39.88 19.95 13.76
N PHE A 87 -40.01 20.35 15.03
CA PHE A 87 -38.86 20.80 15.83
C PHE A 87 -37.79 19.71 15.94
N TRP A 88 -38.16 18.50 16.40
CA TRP A 88 -37.20 17.42 16.58
C TRP A 88 -36.57 16.98 15.27
N GLN A 89 -37.38 16.77 14.23
CA GLN A 89 -36.90 16.35 12.90
C GLN A 89 -35.84 17.29 12.32
N ASN A 90 -35.94 18.59 12.61
CA ASN A 90 -35.00 19.60 12.12
C ASN A 90 -33.79 19.84 13.05
N ASN A 91 -33.84 19.45 14.33
CA ASN A 91 -32.87 19.88 15.35
C ASN A 91 -32.27 18.75 16.21
N ASN A 92 -32.65 17.48 16.02
CA ASN A 92 -32.27 16.33 16.87
C ASN A 92 -30.79 16.33 17.32
N GLN A 93 -29.83 16.45 16.38
CA GLN A 93 -28.39 16.50 16.70
C GLN A 93 -28.00 17.68 17.60
N LYS A 94 -28.61 18.86 17.41
CA LYS A 94 -28.37 20.04 18.25
C LYS A 94 -28.92 19.82 19.66
N ILE A 95 -30.12 19.25 19.79
CA ILE A 95 -30.74 18.97 21.11
C ILE A 95 -29.93 17.92 21.88
N LEU A 96 -29.45 16.88 21.20
CA LEU A 96 -28.58 15.87 21.80
C LEU A 96 -27.24 16.44 22.25
N ALA A 97 -26.64 17.35 21.48
CA ALA A 97 -25.42 18.06 21.87
C ALA A 97 -25.66 18.99 23.06
N MET A 98 -26.78 19.73 23.08
CA MET A 98 -27.14 20.62 24.20
C MET A 98 -27.39 19.83 25.49
N PHE A 99 -28.14 18.73 25.43
CA PHE A 99 -28.37 17.82 26.56
C PHE A 99 -27.05 17.23 27.10
N LYS A 100 -26.19 16.69 26.21
CA LYS A 100 -24.87 16.14 26.59
C LYS A 100 -23.95 17.20 27.23
N ASN A 101 -24.09 18.46 26.86
CA ASN A 101 -23.32 19.58 27.41
C ASN A 101 -23.97 20.21 28.66
N GLY A 102 -25.08 19.66 29.18
CA GLY A 102 -25.78 20.19 30.36
C GLY A 102 -26.58 21.47 30.12
N LEU A 103 -26.81 21.84 28.85
CA LEU A 103 -27.65 22.98 28.45
C LEU A 103 -29.15 22.61 28.35
N LEU A 104 -29.49 21.34 28.46
CA LEU A 104 -30.87 20.84 28.56
C LEU A 104 -30.91 19.66 29.53
N SER A 105 -32.02 19.44 30.23
CA SER A 105 -32.14 18.40 31.26
C SER A 105 -33.52 17.74 31.35
N SER A 106 -33.52 16.54 31.94
CA SER A 106 -34.72 15.77 32.32
C SER A 106 -35.44 16.30 33.56
N SER A 107 -34.80 17.18 34.33
CA SER A 107 -35.44 17.98 35.39
C SER A 107 -36.22 19.19 34.88
N GLY A 108 -36.21 19.43 33.56
CA GLY A 108 -36.68 20.66 32.94
C GLY A 108 -35.64 21.79 32.99
N THR A 109 -35.56 22.54 31.90
CA THR A 109 -34.68 23.70 31.72
C THR A 109 -35.52 24.91 31.33
N LYS A 110 -35.38 26.05 32.02
CA LYS A 110 -36.04 27.30 31.59
C LYS A 110 -35.40 27.75 30.27
N ILE A 111 -36.24 28.04 29.28
CA ILE A 111 -35.81 28.46 27.93
C ILE A 111 -36.29 29.86 27.52
N GLY A 112 -37.15 30.47 28.34
CA GLY A 112 -37.81 31.73 28.03
C GLY A 112 -39.05 31.99 28.87
N GLU A 113 -39.81 32.99 28.43
CA GLU A 113 -41.00 33.54 29.11
C GLU A 113 -42.03 34.01 28.06
N VAL A 114 -43.31 33.95 28.42
CA VAL A 114 -44.35 34.77 27.76
C VAL A 114 -44.58 36.00 28.63
N LEU A 115 -44.33 37.19 28.07
CA LEU A 115 -44.48 38.47 28.75
C LEU A 115 -45.87 39.04 28.48
N LEU A 116 -46.51 39.61 29.52
CA LEU A 116 -47.81 40.28 29.42
C LEU A 116 -47.61 41.79 29.54
N PHE A 117 -48.19 42.57 28.63
CA PHE A 117 -48.06 44.03 28.58
C PHE A 117 -49.40 44.77 28.67
N ASP A 118 -49.39 45.96 29.27
CA ASP A 118 -50.53 46.87 29.31
C ASP A 118 -50.67 47.67 28.00
N SER A 119 -51.59 48.65 27.92
CA SER A 119 -51.79 49.49 26.73
C SER A 119 -50.73 50.58 26.52
N ASN A 120 -49.90 50.87 27.52
CA ASN A 120 -48.82 51.86 27.46
C ASN A 120 -47.48 51.22 27.05
N GLY A 121 -47.35 49.92 27.23
CA GLY A 121 -46.14 49.12 26.94
C GLY A 121 -45.40 48.64 28.19
N ASP A 122 -45.96 48.88 29.39
CA ASP A 122 -45.38 48.42 30.66
C ASP A 122 -45.67 46.93 30.86
N GLN A 123 -44.70 46.18 31.38
CA GLN A 123 -44.86 44.76 31.70
C GLN A 123 -45.73 44.60 32.95
N LEU A 124 -46.78 43.79 32.83
CA LEU A 124 -47.74 43.49 33.89
C LEU A 124 -47.36 42.22 34.68
N ASP A 125 -46.99 41.16 33.97
CA ASP A 125 -46.74 39.82 34.51
C ASP A 125 -45.91 38.99 33.49
N PHE A 126 -45.51 37.77 33.86
CA PHE A 126 -44.87 36.81 32.95
C PHE A 126 -45.22 35.35 33.28
N VAL A 127 -45.07 34.47 32.30
CA VAL A 127 -45.26 33.01 32.46
C VAL A 127 -44.03 32.29 31.94
N ASP A 128 -43.33 31.57 32.81
CA ASP A 128 -42.12 30.82 32.47
C ASP A 128 -42.38 29.70 31.46
N ILE A 129 -41.39 29.44 30.60
CA ILE A 129 -41.38 28.34 29.65
C ILE A 129 -40.23 27.40 29.99
N TYR A 130 -40.56 26.16 30.33
CA TYR A 130 -39.64 25.07 30.58
C TYR A 130 -39.68 24.05 29.43
N PHE A 131 -38.49 23.58 29.05
CA PHE A 131 -38.30 22.49 28.10
C PHE A 131 -37.74 21.28 28.84
N VAL A 132 -38.42 20.14 28.74
CA VAL A 132 -38.05 18.87 29.38
C VAL A 132 -37.57 17.90 28.30
N VAL A 133 -36.35 17.42 28.47
CA VAL A 133 -35.73 16.42 27.58
C VAL A 133 -35.49 15.17 28.41
N ASP A 134 -36.22 14.09 28.13
CA ASP A 134 -36.07 12.83 28.86
C ASP A 134 -34.66 12.25 28.70
N ASP A 135 -34.21 11.50 29.70
CA ASP A 135 -32.92 10.83 29.69
C ASP A 135 -32.82 9.87 28.49
N PHE A 136 -31.99 10.23 27.51
CA PHE A 136 -31.76 9.42 26.33
C PHE A 136 -30.83 8.26 26.63
N PHE A 137 -31.19 7.06 26.14
CA PHE A 137 -30.32 5.89 26.17
C PHE A 137 -30.13 5.34 24.76
N VAL A 138 -28.93 4.80 24.50
CA VAL A 138 -28.60 4.04 23.29
C VAL A 138 -27.93 2.76 23.75
N ASP A 139 -28.75 1.74 24.04
CA ASP A 139 -28.27 0.39 24.28
C ASP A 139 -27.91 -0.22 22.92
N TYR A 140 -26.75 -0.84 22.81
CA TYR A 140 -26.42 -1.68 21.66
C TYR A 140 -25.86 -3.02 22.12
N ASN A 141 -26.19 -4.08 21.40
CA ASN A 141 -25.61 -5.39 21.57
C ASN A 141 -24.98 -5.83 20.24
N VAL A 142 -23.71 -6.24 20.29
CA VAL A 142 -22.98 -6.78 19.15
C VAL A 142 -23.03 -8.30 19.28
N SER A 143 -23.63 -8.99 18.29
CA SER A 143 -23.86 -10.44 18.41
C SER A 143 -22.60 -11.28 18.61
N ASN A 144 -21.50 -10.87 17.98
CA ASN A 144 -20.15 -11.43 18.06
C ASN A 144 -19.15 -10.34 17.66
N ASP A 145 -17.95 -10.35 18.24
CA ASP A 145 -16.84 -9.50 17.76
C ASP A 145 -16.47 -9.89 16.32
N ILE A 146 -16.15 -8.90 15.48
CA ILE A 146 -15.69 -9.13 14.11
C ILE A 146 -14.19 -9.42 14.13
N VAL A 147 -13.84 -10.67 14.45
CA VAL A 147 -12.46 -11.15 14.39
C VAL A 147 -12.10 -11.56 12.96
N PHE A 148 -11.14 -10.85 12.36
CA PHE A 148 -10.49 -11.26 11.12
C PHE A 148 -9.16 -11.96 11.44
N GLU A 149 -9.20 -13.29 11.53
CA GLU A 149 -7.99 -14.12 11.43
C GLU A 149 -7.48 -14.05 9.98
N PHE A 150 -6.56 -13.12 9.69
CA PHE A 150 -6.05 -12.94 8.34
C PHE A 150 -5.09 -14.05 7.93
N SER A 151 -5.65 -15.15 7.43
CA SER A 151 -4.93 -16.12 6.60
C SER A 151 -4.76 -15.54 5.18
N PRO A 152 -3.52 -15.33 4.68
CA PRO A 152 -3.32 -14.84 3.32
C PRO A 152 -4.03 -15.75 2.29
N PRO A 153 -4.71 -15.18 1.27
CA PRO A 153 -5.58 -15.97 0.39
C PRO A 153 -4.76 -16.93 -0.47
N TYR A 154 -4.92 -18.24 -0.28
CA TYR A 154 -4.19 -19.27 -1.05
C TYR A 154 -4.63 -19.22 -2.53
N PRO A 155 -3.77 -18.68 -3.43
CA PRO A 155 -4.04 -18.99 -5.54
C PRO A 155 -4.76 -20.25 -6.04
N GLY A 156 -5.97 -20.54 -5.57
CA GLY A 156 -6.82 -21.57 -6.19
C GLY A 156 -8.20 -21.88 -5.58
N SER A 157 -8.56 -21.39 -4.38
CA SER A 157 -9.78 -21.86 -3.70
C SER A 157 -10.63 -20.76 -3.05
N GLY A 158 -11.77 -20.45 -3.68
CA GLY A 158 -12.89 -19.71 -3.07
C GLY A 158 -13.08 -18.26 -3.56
N PRO A 159 -14.27 -17.67 -3.30
CA PRO A 159 -14.48 -16.23 -3.46
C PRO A 159 -13.51 -15.47 -2.56
N TRP A 160 -12.70 -14.60 -3.16
CA TRP A 160 -11.50 -14.00 -2.55
C TRP A 160 -11.78 -12.82 -1.61
N TYR A 161 -12.97 -12.83 -1.00
CA TYR A 161 -13.46 -11.87 -0.02
C TYR A 161 -13.96 -12.66 1.21
N ASP A 162 -13.10 -12.81 2.21
CA ASP A 162 -13.60 -13.18 3.53
C ASP A 162 -14.44 -12.01 4.04
N GLN A 163 -15.72 -12.29 4.28
CA GLN A 163 -16.71 -11.33 4.76
C GLN A 163 -17.25 -11.85 6.09
N LYS A 164 -17.11 -11.03 7.12
CA LYS A 164 -17.69 -11.29 8.43
C LYS A 164 -18.94 -10.45 8.58
N ILE A 165 -19.96 -11.05 9.19
CA ILE A 165 -21.23 -10.40 9.49
C ILE A 165 -21.39 -10.44 11.01
N SER A 166 -21.51 -9.28 11.64
CA SER A 166 -22.06 -9.21 12.99
C SER A 166 -23.41 -8.52 12.93
N LYS A 167 -24.37 -9.07 13.66
CA LYS A 167 -25.65 -8.41 13.89
C LYS A 167 -25.47 -7.39 15.01
N LEU A 168 -25.85 -6.15 14.72
CA LEU A 168 -26.11 -5.17 15.76
C LEU A 168 -27.59 -5.21 16.11
N SER A 169 -27.91 -5.30 17.40
CA SER A 169 -29.24 -5.03 17.93
C SER A 169 -29.14 -3.70 18.68
N LEU A 170 -29.77 -2.65 18.16
CA LEU A 170 -29.75 -1.30 18.74
C LEU A 170 -31.13 -0.99 19.32
N LYS A 171 -31.16 -0.54 20.58
CA LYS A 171 -32.36 -0.13 21.30
C LYS A 171 -32.17 1.28 21.86
N THR A 172 -33.13 2.16 21.62
CA THR A 172 -33.09 3.57 22.04
C THR A 172 -34.49 4.17 22.17
N ASN A 173 -34.67 5.11 23.08
CA ASN A 173 -35.85 6.01 23.12
C ASN A 173 -35.70 7.23 22.17
N LEU A 174 -34.65 7.26 21.33
CA LEU A 174 -34.47 8.34 20.37
C LEU A 174 -35.40 8.17 19.16
N LEU A 175 -36.22 9.20 18.96
CA LEU A 175 -36.93 9.49 17.71
C LEU A 175 -35.96 9.51 16.50
N PRO A 176 -36.45 9.31 15.26
CA PRO A 176 -35.64 8.88 14.13
C PRO A 176 -34.31 9.59 13.88
N LEU A 177 -33.27 8.79 13.67
CA LEU A 177 -31.86 9.19 13.54
C LEU A 177 -31.15 8.35 12.47
N HIS A 178 -30.19 8.97 11.79
CA HIS A 178 -29.15 8.25 11.07
C HIS A 178 -28.04 7.86 12.06
N VAL A 179 -27.90 6.57 12.32
CA VAL A 179 -26.79 6.00 13.07
C VAL A 179 -25.69 5.60 12.10
N TYR A 180 -24.45 5.96 12.46
CA TYR A 180 -23.24 5.59 11.74
C TYR A 180 -22.44 4.59 12.57
N VAL A 181 -22.16 3.42 12.01
CA VAL A 181 -21.26 2.43 12.61
C VAL A 181 -19.82 2.78 12.25
N GLY A 182 -19.00 3.06 13.26
CA GLY A 182 -17.55 3.09 13.12
C GLY A 182 -16.94 1.70 13.32
N VAL A 183 -15.72 1.51 12.84
CA VAL A 183 -14.84 0.41 13.27
C VAL A 183 -13.80 1.00 14.20
N ASP A 184 -13.60 0.37 15.35
CA ASP A 184 -12.43 0.63 16.20
C ASP A 184 -11.40 -0.49 15.97
N TYR A 185 -10.12 -0.16 15.95
CA TYR A 185 -9.05 -1.07 15.55
C TYR A 185 -8.16 -1.41 16.75
N LEU A 186 -7.98 -2.70 17.02
CA LEU A 186 -7.09 -3.16 18.09
C LEU A 186 -5.61 -2.93 17.72
N ASP A 187 -4.80 -2.61 18.73
CA ASP A 187 -3.36 -2.36 18.58
C ASP A 187 -2.65 -3.48 17.79
N GLY A 188 -1.85 -3.08 16.81
CA GLY A 188 -1.14 -3.97 15.89
C GLY A 188 -1.73 -4.06 14.49
N PHE A 189 -2.93 -3.52 14.24
CA PHE A 189 -3.51 -3.39 12.89
C PHE A 189 -2.93 -2.19 12.11
N ASP A 190 -1.60 -2.16 11.93
CA ASP A 190 -0.93 -1.20 11.03
C ASP A 190 -0.09 -1.94 9.98
N PHE A 191 -0.60 -1.95 8.75
CA PHE A 191 0.14 -2.30 7.53
C PHE A 191 -0.18 -1.29 6.42
N LEU A 192 0.09 -0.01 6.72
CA LEU A 192 0.24 1.10 5.77
C LEU A 192 -1.07 1.64 5.15
N SER A 193 -1.37 2.91 5.49
CA SER A 193 -2.35 3.79 4.84
C SER A 193 -2.06 4.00 3.33
N GLU A 194 -3.00 4.34 2.45
CA GLU A 194 -4.24 5.12 2.71
C GLU A 194 -5.56 4.34 2.56
N ASP A 195 -5.60 3.22 1.82
CA ASP A 195 -6.80 2.38 1.70
C ASP A 195 -6.74 1.19 2.69
N SER A 196 -7.28 1.38 3.89
CA SER A 196 -7.38 0.29 4.89
C SER A 196 -8.10 -0.92 4.29
N TYR A 197 -7.41 -2.06 4.18
CA TYR A 197 -7.89 -3.17 3.33
C TYR A 197 -9.16 -3.90 3.82
N LEU A 198 -9.73 -3.49 4.95
CA LEU A 198 -11.05 -3.87 5.44
C LEU A 198 -12.04 -2.73 5.15
N GLN A 199 -13.13 -3.05 4.45
CA GLN A 199 -14.17 -2.09 4.08
C GLN A 199 -15.55 -2.57 4.53
N PHE A 200 -16.46 -1.63 4.78
CA PHE A 200 -17.88 -1.94 4.91
C PHE A 200 -18.45 -2.41 3.56
N LEU A 201 -19.08 -3.58 3.56
CA LEU A 201 -19.74 -4.19 2.40
C LEU A 201 -21.27 -3.99 2.44
N SER A 202 -21.84 -3.66 3.60
CA SER A 202 -23.19 -3.12 3.77
C SER A 202 -23.12 -1.65 4.20
N SER A 203 -24.23 -0.90 4.10
CA SER A 203 -24.25 0.51 4.50
C SER A 203 -23.93 0.66 6.00
N PRO A 204 -22.87 1.41 6.38
CA PRO A 204 -22.61 1.75 7.78
C PRO A 204 -23.56 2.83 8.32
N ASN A 205 -24.36 3.46 7.44
CA ASN A 205 -25.42 4.40 7.79
C ASN A 205 -26.78 3.66 7.76
N ILE A 206 -27.48 3.65 8.88
CA ILE A 206 -28.84 3.10 9.01
C ILE A 206 -29.76 4.14 9.65
N TYR A 207 -30.95 4.28 9.06
CA TYR A 207 -32.02 5.13 9.56
C TYR A 207 -32.87 4.35 10.57
N LEU A 208 -32.76 4.70 11.85
CA LEU A 208 -33.64 4.18 12.89
C LEU A 208 -35.04 4.77 12.70
N ASN A 209 -36.03 3.91 12.47
CA ASN A 209 -37.44 4.27 12.37
C ASN A 209 -38.31 3.65 13.49
N ASN A 210 -37.69 2.88 14.39
CA ASN A 210 -38.33 2.21 15.53
C ASN A 210 -37.37 2.20 16.74
N PRO A 211 -37.88 2.10 17.99
CA PRO A 211 -37.05 2.07 19.21
C PRO A 211 -36.16 0.82 19.37
N ASN A 212 -36.38 -0.22 18.57
CA ASN A 212 -35.56 -1.43 18.51
C ASN A 212 -35.34 -1.76 17.03
N VAL A 213 -34.08 -1.89 16.60
CA VAL A 213 -33.71 -2.25 15.22
C VAL A 213 -32.55 -3.25 15.24
N GLU A 214 -32.70 -4.36 14.51
CA GLU A 214 -31.62 -5.31 14.26
C GLU A 214 -31.12 -5.20 12.82
N PHE A 215 -29.80 -5.22 12.62
CA PHE A 215 -29.20 -5.13 11.29
C PHE A 215 -27.84 -5.82 11.15
N ASP A 216 -27.53 -6.25 9.93
CA ASP A 216 -26.26 -6.88 9.56
C ASP A 216 -25.18 -5.83 9.22
N VAL A 217 -24.18 -5.67 10.10
CA VAL A 217 -22.93 -4.99 9.76
C VAL A 217 -22.03 -5.99 9.03
N LYS A 218 -21.74 -5.73 7.75
CA LYS A 218 -20.89 -6.59 6.91
C LYS A 218 -19.58 -5.87 6.65
N VAL A 219 -18.49 -6.47 7.12
CA VAL A 219 -17.12 -6.02 6.84
C VAL A 219 -16.45 -7.12 6.02
N GLY A 220 -15.54 -6.76 5.11
CA GLY A 220 -14.73 -7.75 4.41
C GLY A 220 -13.56 -7.11 3.68
N SER A 221 -12.65 -7.95 3.18
CA SER A 221 -11.41 -7.47 2.57
C SER A 221 -11.40 -7.53 1.05
N ASN A 222 -10.75 -6.54 0.44
CA ASN A 222 -10.44 -6.48 -1.00
C ASN A 222 -9.02 -6.99 -1.32
N LEU A 223 -8.27 -7.50 -0.33
CA LEU A 223 -6.89 -8.00 -0.50
C LEU A 223 -6.76 -9.06 -1.59
N GLY A 224 -7.78 -9.91 -1.78
CA GLY A 224 -7.79 -10.89 -2.87
C GLY A 224 -7.64 -10.27 -4.26
N LYS A 225 -8.35 -9.17 -4.54
CA LYS A 225 -8.20 -8.41 -5.79
C LYS A 225 -6.83 -7.75 -5.89
N LEU A 226 -6.33 -7.21 -4.77
CA LEU A 226 -5.08 -6.46 -4.72
C LEU A 226 -3.86 -7.38 -4.89
N PHE A 227 -3.85 -8.56 -4.26
CA PHE A 227 -2.82 -9.59 -4.47
C PHE A 227 -2.92 -10.26 -5.85
N ASN A 228 -4.12 -10.52 -6.38
CA ASN A 228 -4.26 -10.98 -7.77
C ASN A 228 -3.73 -9.93 -8.75
N ASN A 229 -4.02 -8.64 -8.53
CA ASN A 229 -3.46 -7.55 -9.32
C ASN A 229 -1.94 -7.42 -9.15
N TYR A 230 -1.38 -7.63 -7.95
CA TYR A 230 0.08 -7.61 -7.74
C TYR A 230 0.79 -8.79 -8.40
N GLY A 231 0.20 -9.99 -8.38
CA GLY A 231 0.68 -11.16 -9.12
C GLY A 231 0.66 -10.91 -10.62
N SER A 232 -0.46 -10.41 -11.15
CA SER A 232 -0.59 -10.01 -12.55
C SER A 232 0.36 -8.86 -12.92
N LEU A 233 0.59 -7.88 -12.05
CA LEU A 233 1.49 -6.74 -12.28
C LEU A 233 2.97 -7.17 -12.23
N LEU A 234 3.33 -8.12 -11.38
CA LEU A 234 4.66 -8.74 -11.37
C LEU A 234 4.87 -9.55 -12.64
N GLN A 235 3.87 -10.32 -13.07
CA GLN A 235 3.91 -11.10 -14.31
C GLN A 235 3.93 -10.19 -15.55
N GLU A 236 3.16 -9.10 -15.57
CA GLU A 236 3.13 -8.08 -16.61
C GLU A 236 4.48 -7.36 -16.70
N LYS A 237 5.05 -6.92 -15.56
CA LYS A 237 6.38 -6.32 -15.53
C LYS A 237 7.49 -7.29 -15.93
N TYR A 238 7.36 -8.58 -15.60
CA TYR A 238 8.29 -9.62 -16.03
C TYR A 238 8.21 -9.86 -17.55
N ILE A 239 7.00 -9.97 -18.11
CA ILE A 239 6.77 -10.09 -19.55
C ILE A 239 7.24 -8.83 -20.29
N ALA A 240 6.96 -7.64 -19.76
CA ALA A 240 7.35 -6.35 -20.36
C ALA A 240 8.86 -6.03 -20.22
N ALA A 241 9.54 -6.59 -19.23
CA ALA A 241 11.00 -6.60 -19.14
C ALA A 241 11.64 -7.58 -20.15
N GLY A 242 10.83 -8.46 -20.75
CA GLY A 242 11.26 -9.49 -21.69
C GLY A 242 11.76 -10.74 -20.98
N SER A 243 10.98 -11.83 -21.03
CA SER A 243 11.51 -13.17 -20.78
C SER A 243 12.63 -13.45 -21.78
N PRO A 244 13.87 -13.76 -21.37
CA PRO A 244 14.89 -14.20 -22.30
C PRO A 244 14.50 -15.54 -22.93
N GLU A 245 14.58 -15.66 -24.25
CA GLU A 245 14.42 -16.96 -24.93
C GLU A 245 15.63 -17.88 -24.69
N GLU A 246 16.77 -17.30 -24.29
CA GLU A 246 18.01 -18.02 -23.97
C GLU A 246 18.64 -17.49 -22.66
N GLY A 247 19.15 -18.42 -21.84
CA GLY A 247 19.82 -18.12 -20.56
C GLY A 247 19.92 -19.34 -19.66
N LEU A 248 20.94 -19.40 -18.79
CA LEU A 248 21.12 -20.52 -17.86
C LEU A 248 20.18 -20.35 -16.65
N HIS A 249 19.43 -21.41 -16.31
CA HIS A 249 18.64 -21.44 -15.08
C HIS A 249 19.57 -21.67 -13.88
N VAL A 250 19.89 -20.60 -13.13
CA VAL A 250 20.89 -20.65 -12.05
C VAL A 250 20.26 -20.96 -10.69
N ALA A 251 19.05 -20.45 -10.43
CA ALA A 251 18.33 -20.70 -9.19
C ALA A 251 16.82 -20.51 -9.34
N ASN A 252 16.06 -21.33 -8.60
CA ASN A 252 14.68 -21.01 -8.27
C ASN A 252 14.67 -20.06 -7.09
N VAL A 253 14.21 -18.81 -7.26
CA VAL A 253 13.93 -17.94 -6.12
C VAL A 253 12.59 -18.38 -5.53
N VAL A 254 12.68 -19.07 -4.40
CA VAL A 254 11.53 -19.54 -3.62
C VAL A 254 11.03 -18.40 -2.75
N ILE A 255 10.00 -17.69 -3.21
CA ILE A 255 9.37 -16.63 -2.42
C ILE A 255 8.45 -17.28 -1.38
N SER A 256 9.02 -17.60 -0.22
CA SER A 256 8.31 -18.10 0.95
C SER A 256 7.57 -16.96 1.65
N ILE A 257 6.32 -16.70 1.25
CA ILE A 257 5.41 -15.84 2.02
C ILE A 257 4.99 -16.63 3.28
N PRO A 258 5.34 -16.17 4.49
CA PRO A 258 4.90 -16.84 5.72
C PRO A 258 3.39 -16.66 5.88
N MET A 259 2.68 -17.76 6.05
CA MET A 259 1.29 -17.78 6.50
C MET A 259 1.26 -18.39 7.89
N GLU A 260 0.52 -17.78 8.82
CA GLU A 260 0.24 -18.43 10.09
C GLU A 260 -0.53 -19.73 9.82
N GLY A 261 -0.16 -20.83 10.51
CA GLY A 261 -0.76 -22.14 10.27
C GLY A 261 -0.01 -23.11 9.32
N ARG A 262 1.34 -23.02 9.23
CA ARG A 262 2.24 -24.09 8.74
C ARG A 262 2.16 -24.53 7.26
N TYR A 263 1.36 -23.91 6.40
CA TYR A 263 1.31 -24.23 4.97
C TYR A 263 2.00 -23.16 4.11
N PHE A 264 3.19 -23.48 3.61
CA PHE A 264 3.95 -22.61 2.70
C PHE A 264 3.49 -22.79 1.25
N ARG A 265 3.01 -21.72 0.62
CA ARG A 265 2.63 -21.69 -0.80
C ARG A 265 3.80 -21.23 -1.67
N TYR A 266 4.75 -22.13 -1.94
CA TYR A 266 5.92 -21.82 -2.75
C TYR A 266 5.53 -21.38 -4.17
N TYR A 267 5.77 -20.11 -4.49
CA TYR A 267 5.94 -19.70 -5.89
C TYR A 267 7.42 -19.81 -6.23
N ILE A 268 7.71 -20.74 -7.14
CA ILE A 268 9.02 -20.91 -7.75
C ILE A 268 9.07 -19.97 -8.94
N VAL A 269 9.81 -18.87 -8.79
CA VAL A 269 10.19 -18.03 -9.94
C VAL A 269 11.57 -18.52 -10.41
N PRO A 270 11.69 -19.13 -11.59
CA PRO A 270 12.98 -19.51 -12.14
C PRO A 270 13.74 -18.23 -12.50
N VAL A 271 14.88 -18.00 -11.85
CA VAL A 271 15.75 -16.86 -12.14
C VAL A 271 16.83 -17.30 -13.11
N TYR A 272 16.63 -16.90 -14.35
CA TYR A 272 17.64 -16.96 -15.40
C TYR A 272 18.54 -15.74 -15.27
N TYR A 273 19.84 -15.94 -15.10
CA TYR A 273 20.77 -14.91 -15.53
C TYR A 273 20.81 -14.97 -17.05
N LYS A 274 20.44 -13.87 -17.71
CA LYS A 274 21.01 -13.60 -19.03
C LYS A 274 22.48 -13.28 -18.80
N ILE A 275 23.30 -14.32 -18.78
CA ILE A 275 24.75 -14.19 -18.91
C ILE A 275 24.94 -13.46 -20.25
N PRO A 276 25.56 -12.27 -20.30
CA PRO A 276 25.89 -11.65 -21.57
C PRO A 276 26.81 -12.61 -22.34
N GLU A 277 26.61 -12.73 -23.65
CA GLU A 277 27.56 -13.47 -24.48
C GLU A 277 28.97 -12.96 -24.19
N PRO A 278 29.95 -13.85 -23.97
CA PRO A 278 31.29 -13.44 -23.60
C PRO A 278 31.88 -12.65 -24.77
N ASN A 279 31.99 -11.34 -24.62
CA ASN A 279 32.62 -10.50 -25.62
C ASN A 279 34.13 -10.73 -25.51
N ILE A 280 34.68 -11.42 -26.50
CA ILE A 280 36.11 -11.73 -26.58
C ILE A 280 36.64 -11.25 -27.91
N GLU A 281 37.56 -10.29 -27.86
CA GLU A 281 38.27 -9.74 -29.00
C GLU A 281 39.71 -10.27 -28.98
N ILE A 282 40.10 -11.01 -30.02
CA ILE A 282 41.46 -11.49 -30.22
C ILE A 282 42.08 -10.64 -31.33
N THR A 283 43.12 -9.87 -30.99
CA THR A 283 43.93 -9.11 -31.97
C THR A 283 45.28 -9.79 -32.13
N ILE A 284 45.67 -10.05 -33.37
CA ILE A 284 46.98 -10.62 -33.74
C ILE A 284 47.77 -9.55 -34.48
N GLY A 285 49.00 -9.26 -34.05
CA GLY A 285 49.81 -8.14 -34.54
C GLY A 285 50.41 -8.29 -35.94
N GLY A 286 50.23 -9.43 -36.62
CA GLY A 286 50.84 -9.73 -37.91
C GLY A 286 50.73 -11.21 -38.29
N SER A 287 51.63 -11.68 -39.16
CA SER A 287 51.82 -13.09 -39.50
C SER A 287 53.05 -13.69 -38.80
N LEU A 288 53.08 -15.02 -38.66
CA LEU A 288 54.25 -15.76 -38.22
C LEU A 288 55.10 -16.17 -39.43
N ASP A 289 55.98 -15.27 -39.83
CA ASP A 289 56.87 -15.49 -40.97
C ASP A 289 58.11 -16.28 -40.51
N LEU A 290 58.40 -17.43 -41.13
CA LEU A 290 59.58 -18.25 -40.88
C LEU A 290 60.51 -18.18 -42.11
N THR A 291 61.74 -17.69 -41.93
CA THR A 291 62.71 -17.57 -43.04
C THR A 291 63.69 -18.73 -43.02
N PHE A 292 63.65 -19.57 -44.05
CA PHE A 292 64.62 -20.66 -44.24
C PHE A 292 65.75 -20.24 -45.19
N ASP A 293 66.99 -20.25 -44.70
CA ASP A 293 68.22 -20.05 -45.49
C ASP A 293 68.98 -21.38 -45.64
N PRO A 294 68.94 -22.06 -46.80
CA PRO A 294 69.66 -23.32 -47.01
C PRO A 294 71.21 -23.18 -47.04
N ALA A 295 71.74 -21.97 -47.14
CA ALA A 295 73.19 -21.71 -47.13
C ALA A 295 73.75 -21.57 -45.70
N ASN A 296 72.91 -21.16 -44.75
CA ASN A 296 73.23 -21.07 -43.32
C ASN A 296 71.98 -21.40 -42.47
N PRO A 297 71.50 -22.65 -42.51
CA PRO A 297 70.25 -23.01 -41.85
C PRO A 297 70.44 -23.02 -40.33
N GLN A 298 69.43 -22.53 -39.60
CA GLN A 298 69.51 -22.29 -38.16
C GLN A 298 68.63 -23.31 -37.42
N ASN A 299 69.12 -23.78 -36.26
CA ASN A 299 68.27 -24.40 -35.25
C ASN A 299 67.84 -23.36 -34.22
N ASP A 300 66.81 -23.69 -33.44
CA ASP A 300 66.19 -22.79 -32.46
C ASP A 300 65.73 -21.45 -33.08
N TYR A 301 65.37 -21.42 -34.36
CA TYR A 301 64.87 -20.21 -35.02
C TYR A 301 63.45 -19.91 -34.51
N ILE A 302 63.28 -18.82 -33.77
CA ILE A 302 62.00 -18.41 -33.21
C ILE A 302 61.44 -17.24 -34.02
N SER A 303 60.27 -17.45 -34.63
CA SER A 303 59.39 -16.37 -35.09
C SER A 303 58.35 -16.07 -34.02
N SER A 304 57.92 -14.82 -33.90
CA SER A 304 57.03 -14.37 -32.83
C SER A 304 56.08 -13.28 -33.30
N VAL A 305 54.80 -13.40 -32.93
CA VAL A 305 53.78 -12.37 -33.17
C VAL A 305 53.04 -12.07 -31.86
N PRO A 306 52.86 -10.79 -31.47
CA PRO A 306 52.08 -10.46 -30.28
C PRO A 306 50.60 -10.73 -30.53
N VAL A 307 49.96 -11.36 -29.55
CA VAL A 307 48.52 -11.62 -29.50
C VAL A 307 47.97 -10.98 -28.24
N SER A 308 46.96 -10.14 -28.38
CA SER A 308 46.18 -9.61 -27.26
C SER A 308 44.75 -10.15 -27.29
N ILE A 309 44.27 -10.56 -26.12
CA ILE A 309 42.93 -11.09 -25.89
C ILE A 309 42.26 -10.19 -24.85
N ASN A 310 41.24 -9.44 -25.28
CA ASN A 310 40.38 -8.67 -24.39
C ASN A 310 39.07 -9.44 -24.21
N SER A 311 38.76 -9.84 -22.98
CA SER A 311 37.69 -10.80 -22.67
C SER A 311 36.86 -10.32 -21.48
N THR A 312 35.54 -10.32 -21.61
CA THR A 312 34.63 -10.14 -20.45
C THR A 312 34.53 -11.38 -19.55
N VAL A 313 35.33 -12.42 -19.80
CA VAL A 313 35.45 -13.61 -18.96
C VAL A 313 36.76 -13.53 -18.16
N PRO A 314 36.72 -13.47 -16.82
CA PRO A 314 37.91 -13.24 -15.99
C PRO A 314 38.82 -14.46 -15.83
N SER A 315 38.41 -15.64 -16.32
CA SER A 315 39.24 -16.85 -16.35
C SER A 315 38.89 -17.70 -17.58
N TYR A 316 39.89 -18.12 -18.35
CA TYR A 316 39.74 -18.99 -19.51
C TYR A 316 41.04 -19.75 -19.83
N LEU A 317 40.92 -20.83 -20.61
CA LEU A 317 42.05 -21.55 -21.18
C LEU A 317 42.23 -21.15 -22.64
N VAL A 318 43.44 -20.70 -22.98
CA VAL A 318 43.89 -20.54 -24.37
C VAL A 318 44.48 -21.88 -24.82
N ASN A 319 43.85 -22.53 -25.79
CA ASN A 319 44.38 -23.71 -26.45
C ASN A 319 45.01 -23.29 -27.80
N LEU A 320 46.24 -23.75 -28.05
CA LEU A 320 46.99 -23.45 -29.26
C LEU A 320 47.30 -24.75 -30.01
N SER A 321 46.91 -24.82 -31.28
CA SER A 321 47.29 -25.92 -32.17
C SER A 321 47.87 -25.41 -33.49
N LEU A 322 48.98 -26.00 -33.92
CA LEU A 322 49.53 -25.84 -35.26
C LEU A 322 48.98 -26.96 -36.14
N VAL A 323 48.52 -26.61 -37.34
CA VAL A 323 48.14 -27.55 -38.39
C VAL A 323 48.88 -27.14 -39.65
N ILE A 324 49.93 -27.90 -39.98
CA ILE A 324 50.58 -27.86 -41.30
C ILE A 324 49.68 -28.58 -42.29
N PHE A 325 49.66 -28.16 -43.56
CA PHE A 325 48.85 -28.84 -44.58
C PHE A 325 49.55 -30.09 -45.10
N GLU A 326 48.79 -31.09 -45.58
CA GLU A 326 49.29 -32.41 -45.99
C GLU A 326 50.45 -32.32 -47.02
N ASP A 327 50.39 -31.38 -47.97
CA ASP A 327 51.46 -31.11 -48.97
C ASP A 327 52.80 -30.68 -48.36
N TYR A 328 52.79 -30.24 -47.09
CA TYR A 328 53.93 -29.73 -46.33
C TYR A 328 54.24 -30.58 -45.07
N ASP A 329 53.63 -31.77 -44.92
CA ASP A 329 53.72 -32.59 -43.70
C ASP A 329 55.16 -32.95 -43.26
N PHE A 330 56.14 -32.88 -44.16
CA PHE A 330 57.56 -33.10 -43.84
C PHE A 330 58.16 -32.04 -42.89
N PHE A 331 57.47 -30.92 -42.65
CA PHE A 331 57.85 -29.92 -41.65
C PHE A 331 57.36 -30.25 -40.22
N ASN A 332 56.40 -31.16 -40.01
CA ASN A 332 55.74 -31.40 -38.72
C ASN A 332 56.69 -31.74 -37.57
N ASP A 333 57.77 -32.50 -37.84
CA ASP A 333 58.76 -32.87 -36.81
C ASP A 333 59.73 -31.73 -36.46
N TYR A 334 59.77 -30.65 -37.25
CA TYR A 334 60.82 -29.61 -37.21
C TYR A 334 60.28 -28.20 -36.94
N ILE A 335 58.99 -27.93 -37.15
CA ILE A 335 58.31 -26.68 -36.80
C ILE A 335 57.25 -26.98 -35.73
N LYS A 336 57.35 -26.32 -34.58
CA LYS A 336 56.43 -26.50 -33.44
C LYS A 336 56.05 -25.16 -32.83
N LEU A 337 54.93 -25.14 -32.11
CA LEU A 337 54.64 -24.07 -31.15
C LEU A 337 55.61 -24.18 -29.97
N SER A 338 56.23 -23.05 -29.60
CA SER A 338 57.09 -22.97 -28.42
C SER A 338 56.34 -22.54 -27.15
N ASN A 339 55.12 -22.01 -27.30
CA ASN A 339 54.22 -21.78 -26.18
C ASN A 339 53.68 -23.11 -25.62
N ASP A 340 53.26 -23.10 -24.35
CA ASP A 340 52.42 -24.18 -23.83
C ASP A 340 51.13 -24.32 -24.68
N PRO A 341 50.75 -25.54 -25.11
CA PRO A 341 49.55 -25.75 -25.93
C PRO A 341 48.24 -25.49 -25.18
N LEU A 342 48.31 -25.26 -23.86
CA LEU A 342 47.18 -24.92 -23.00
C LEU A 342 47.61 -23.94 -21.90
N MET A 343 47.39 -22.65 -22.13
CA MET A 343 47.70 -21.59 -21.15
C MET A 343 46.45 -21.23 -20.34
N SER A 344 46.59 -21.19 -19.01
CA SER A 344 45.49 -20.81 -18.11
C SER A 344 45.57 -19.33 -17.75
N VAL A 345 44.58 -18.56 -18.21
CA VAL A 345 44.52 -17.11 -18.10
C VAL A 345 43.50 -16.73 -17.02
N ASN A 346 43.90 -15.86 -16.09
CA ASN A 346 43.06 -15.36 -14.99
C ASN A 346 43.01 -13.82 -14.98
N ALA A 347 42.77 -13.24 -16.15
CA ALA A 347 42.68 -11.80 -16.38
C ALA A 347 41.71 -11.52 -17.55
N GLU A 348 41.02 -10.37 -17.49
CA GLU A 348 40.13 -9.91 -18.56
C GLU A 348 40.94 -9.56 -19.83
N ASN A 349 42.06 -8.86 -19.67
CA ASN A 349 43.02 -8.58 -20.75
C ASN A 349 44.27 -9.45 -20.56
N TYR A 350 44.69 -10.15 -21.61
CA TYR A 350 45.89 -10.98 -21.62
C TYR A 350 46.68 -10.78 -22.90
N GLU A 351 47.99 -10.61 -22.77
CA GLU A 351 48.92 -10.42 -23.89
C GLU A 351 50.02 -11.48 -23.81
N PHE A 352 50.33 -12.12 -24.94
CA PHE A 352 51.45 -13.05 -25.06
C PHE A 352 52.01 -13.00 -26.48
N ASP A 353 53.31 -13.27 -26.62
CA ASP A 353 53.88 -13.56 -27.93
C ASP A 353 53.56 -15.01 -28.29
N LEU A 354 52.84 -15.21 -29.40
CA LEU A 354 52.69 -16.52 -30.03
C LEU A 354 53.98 -16.82 -30.79
N GLN A 355 54.62 -17.95 -30.49
CA GLN A 355 55.98 -18.28 -30.95
C GLN A 355 56.02 -19.63 -31.67
N LEU A 356 56.57 -19.63 -32.88
CA LEU A 356 56.94 -20.86 -33.60
C LEU A 356 58.47 -21.03 -33.56
N GLU A 357 58.92 -22.18 -33.07
CA GLU A 357 60.32 -22.60 -33.10
C GLU A 357 60.53 -23.56 -34.27
N ALA A 358 61.55 -23.30 -35.09
CA ALA A 358 61.90 -24.10 -36.25
C ALA A 358 63.36 -24.57 -36.18
N ASN A 359 63.57 -25.88 -36.30
CA ASN A 359 64.89 -26.51 -36.33
C ASN A 359 65.30 -26.82 -37.77
N PHE A 360 65.59 -25.74 -38.51
CA PHE A 360 65.84 -25.78 -39.94
C PHE A 360 67.20 -26.39 -40.33
N ALA A 361 68.21 -26.39 -39.45
CA ALA A 361 69.46 -27.10 -39.74
C ALA A 361 69.24 -28.62 -39.69
N ASP A 362 68.49 -29.12 -38.72
CA ASP A 362 68.16 -30.54 -38.60
C ASP A 362 67.26 -30.99 -39.75
N LEU A 363 66.22 -30.21 -40.07
CA LEU A 363 65.38 -30.40 -41.27
C LEU A 363 66.24 -30.49 -42.54
N TRP A 364 67.16 -29.56 -42.76
CA TRP A 364 68.01 -29.54 -43.94
C TRP A 364 69.01 -30.69 -43.97
N ASN A 365 69.53 -31.13 -42.83
CA ASN A 365 70.44 -32.26 -42.74
C ASN A 365 69.72 -33.60 -43.01
N GLU A 366 68.48 -33.77 -42.56
CA GLU A 366 67.74 -35.03 -42.65
C GLU A 366 66.83 -35.15 -43.89
N LYS A 367 66.29 -34.05 -44.40
CA LYS A 367 65.32 -34.03 -45.51
C LYS A 367 65.83 -33.34 -46.78
N ARG A 368 67.13 -33.03 -46.86
CA ARG A 368 67.77 -32.26 -47.95
C ARG A 368 67.24 -32.56 -49.36
N GLU A 369 67.29 -33.82 -49.76
CA GLU A 369 66.96 -34.24 -51.12
C GLU A 369 65.45 -34.12 -51.42
N LEU A 370 64.60 -34.30 -50.41
CA LEU A 370 63.15 -34.10 -50.51
C LEU A 370 62.80 -32.63 -50.74
N ILE A 371 63.44 -31.74 -49.97
CA ILE A 371 63.31 -30.28 -50.10
C ILE A 371 63.80 -29.84 -51.49
N LEU A 372 64.93 -30.37 -51.95
CA LEU A 372 65.47 -30.11 -53.28
C LEU A 372 64.56 -30.62 -54.42
N SER A 373 63.85 -31.74 -54.25
CA SER A 373 62.83 -32.16 -55.22
C SER A 373 61.62 -31.21 -55.21
N HIS A 374 61.14 -30.76 -54.05
CA HIS A 374 60.00 -29.84 -54.00
C HIS A 374 60.32 -28.44 -54.59
N PHE A 375 61.59 -28.02 -54.59
CA PHE A 375 62.06 -26.86 -55.38
C PHE A 375 62.14 -27.11 -56.90
N ALA A 376 62.23 -28.37 -57.34
CA ALA A 376 62.27 -28.74 -58.76
C ALA A 376 60.86 -29.01 -59.34
N ASP A 377 59.91 -29.36 -58.48
CA ASP A 377 58.49 -29.56 -58.79
C ASP A 377 57.64 -28.28 -58.60
N ASP A 378 58.28 -27.11 -58.45
CA ASP A 378 57.68 -25.78 -58.18
C ASP A 378 56.78 -25.67 -56.92
N LEU A 379 56.78 -26.67 -56.03
CA LEU A 379 56.01 -26.65 -54.76
C LEU A 379 56.65 -25.73 -53.71
N LEU A 380 57.98 -25.64 -53.71
CA LEU A 380 58.72 -24.65 -52.93
C LEU A 380 59.30 -23.58 -53.86
N THR A 381 59.12 -22.30 -53.53
CA THR A 381 59.68 -21.17 -54.30
C THR A 381 60.56 -20.28 -53.42
N VAL A 382 61.54 -19.61 -54.02
CA VAL A 382 62.60 -18.86 -53.31
C VAL A 382 62.22 -17.40 -53.03
N ASN A 383 61.19 -16.88 -53.70
CA ASN A 383 60.88 -15.43 -53.74
C ASN A 383 59.44 -15.07 -53.31
N GLU A 384 58.64 -16.02 -52.81
CA GLU A 384 57.24 -15.79 -52.42
C GLU A 384 56.94 -16.38 -51.03
N ASN A 385 56.11 -15.68 -50.25
CA ASN A 385 55.72 -16.14 -48.91
C ASN A 385 54.71 -17.28 -49.02
N MET A 386 55.15 -18.52 -48.78
CA MET A 386 54.32 -19.72 -48.84
C MET A 386 53.52 -19.92 -47.55
N HIS A 387 52.20 -20.06 -47.67
CA HIS A 387 51.32 -20.38 -46.54
C HIS A 387 51.28 -21.90 -46.31
N ILE A 388 52.16 -22.40 -45.44
CA ILE A 388 52.36 -23.84 -45.21
C ILE A 388 51.39 -24.47 -44.18
N GLY A 389 50.66 -23.64 -43.42
CA GLY A 389 49.76 -24.11 -42.36
C GLY A 389 49.13 -22.97 -41.57
N ASN A 390 48.24 -23.32 -40.64
CA ASN A 390 47.55 -22.41 -39.73
C ASN A 390 47.88 -22.70 -38.26
N VAL A 391 47.98 -21.65 -37.45
CA VAL A 391 47.87 -21.77 -35.99
C VAL A 391 46.44 -21.38 -35.58
N TYR A 392 45.75 -22.27 -34.87
CA TYR A 392 44.44 -22.02 -34.32
C TYR A 392 44.54 -21.64 -32.84
N ILE A 393 44.00 -20.47 -32.50
CA ILE A 393 43.81 -20.02 -31.13
C ILE A 393 42.35 -20.32 -30.76
N THR A 394 42.13 -21.31 -29.89
CA THR A 394 40.79 -21.69 -29.42
C THR A 394 40.65 -21.37 -27.94
N LEU A 395 39.64 -20.57 -27.59
CA LEU A 395 39.37 -20.22 -26.20
C LEU A 395 38.28 -21.12 -25.62
N SER A 396 38.50 -21.59 -24.40
CA SER A 396 37.55 -22.43 -23.67
C SER A 396 37.43 -21.96 -22.22
N ALA A 397 36.23 -22.01 -21.65
CA ALA A 397 36.02 -21.59 -20.26
C ALA A 397 36.73 -22.54 -19.29
N SER A 398 37.56 -22.00 -18.41
CA SER A 398 38.23 -22.74 -17.35
C SER A 398 37.21 -23.08 -16.25
N SER A 399 36.76 -24.33 -16.21
CA SER A 399 36.01 -24.83 -15.04
C SER A 399 36.96 -25.01 -13.86
N THR A 400 37.04 -24.02 -12.97
CA THR A 400 37.61 -24.20 -11.63
C THR A 400 36.77 -25.19 -10.84
N ASN A 401 37.35 -26.36 -10.53
CA ASN A 401 36.80 -27.34 -9.58
C ASN A 401 37.05 -26.91 -8.12
#